data_AF-A0A7V9GNT9-F1
#
_entry.id   AF-A0A7V9GNT9-F1
#
_cell.length_a   1.000
_cell.length_b   1.000
_cell.length_c   1.000
_cell.angle_alpha   90.00
_cell.angle_beta   90.00
_cell.angle_gamma   90.00
#
_symmetry.space_group_name_H-M   'P 1'
#
loop_
_entity.id
_entity.type
_entity.pdbx_description
1 polymer ?
#
loop_
_entity_poly.entity_id
_entity_poly.type
_entity_poly.pdbx_seq_one_letter_code
_entity_poly.pdbx_strand_id
1 'polypeptide(L)'
;MPEQSSWSMNNRSCTTTWITLYRLKQLRKIFSEAGNMQMKDLKFFNPNLSFELLRQEASMLADMIDVVFVVGRGAVYEEGANRTQAVNMMTDILSNANSTVADFAAVNDKNYLFWNEKK
;
A
#
# COMPACT_ATOMS: atom_id res chain seq x y z
N MET A 1 -7.07 -23.54 -4.00
CA MET A 1 -8.12 -22.53 -3.77
C MET A 1 -7.39 -21.27 -3.33
N PRO A 2 -7.59 -20.08 -3.94
CA PRO A 2 -6.92 -18.89 -3.44
C PRO A 2 -7.52 -18.53 -2.08
N GLU A 3 -6.65 -18.40 -1.07
CA GLU A 3 -7.01 -18.09 0.31
C GLU A 3 -7.88 -16.82 0.38
N GLN A 4 -8.97 -16.92 1.13
CA GLN A 4 -9.97 -15.87 1.29
C GLN A 4 -9.37 -14.69 2.08
N SER A 5 -9.04 -13.63 1.36
CA SER A 5 -8.92 -12.22 1.82
C SER A 5 -8.28 -11.99 3.19
N SER A 6 -6.96 -11.74 3.20
CA SER A 6 -6.24 -11.07 4.30
C SER A 6 -6.78 -9.65 4.60
N TRP A 7 -7.65 -9.13 3.74
CA TRP A 7 -8.31 -7.84 3.88
C TRP A 7 -9.31 -7.82 5.04
N SER A 8 -8.87 -7.36 6.20
CA SER A 8 -9.66 -7.34 7.43
C SER A 8 -9.46 -6.05 8.22
N MET A 9 -10.51 -5.56 8.89
CA MET A 9 -10.39 -4.42 9.81
C MET A 9 -9.56 -4.75 11.06
N ASN A 10 -9.39 -6.04 11.37
CA ASN A 10 -8.57 -6.51 12.48
C ASN A 10 -7.08 -6.50 12.14
N ASN A 11 -6.73 -6.45 10.84
CA ASN A 11 -5.35 -6.30 10.40
C ASN A 11 -5.00 -4.79 10.29
N ARG A 12 -3.92 -4.35 10.95
CA ARG A 12 -3.55 -2.94 10.98
C ARG A 12 -2.94 -2.46 9.69
N SER A 13 -2.17 -3.27 8.98
CA SER A 13 -1.67 -2.92 7.65
C SER A 13 -2.82 -2.65 6.67
N CYS A 14 -3.89 -3.45 6.71
CA CYS A 14 -5.08 -3.25 5.88
C CYS A 14 -5.77 -1.92 6.19
N THR A 15 -6.11 -1.69 7.47
CA THR A 15 -6.81 -0.47 7.87
C THR A 15 -5.97 0.77 7.65
N THR A 16 -4.67 0.72 7.95
CA THR A 16 -3.70 1.80 7.74
C THR A 16 -3.48 2.10 6.27
N THR A 17 -3.34 1.08 5.42
CA THR A 17 -3.21 1.25 3.98
C THR A 17 -4.45 1.95 3.40
N TRP A 18 -5.64 1.45 3.73
CA TRP A 18 -6.90 2.05 3.27
C TRP A 18 -7.03 3.53 3.65
N ILE A 19 -6.88 3.85 4.94
CA ILE A 19 -7.09 5.22 5.41
C ILE A 19 -6.00 6.16 4.88
N THR A 20 -4.77 5.68 4.66
CA THR A 20 -3.70 6.49 4.06
C THR A 20 -4.03 6.79 2.60
N LEU A 21 -4.40 5.80 1.80
CA LEU A 21 -4.84 6.00 0.41
C LEU A 21 -6.08 6.92 0.33
N TYR A 22 -7.02 6.78 1.26
CA TYR A 22 -8.19 7.66 1.35
C TYR A 22 -7.79 9.12 1.67
N ARG A 23 -6.92 9.34 2.65
CA ARG A 23 -6.43 10.69 3.03
C ARG A 23 -5.59 11.34 1.93
N LEU A 24 -4.80 10.54 1.21
CA LEU A 24 -4.06 10.97 0.01
C LEU A 24 -4.97 11.11 -1.23
N LYS A 25 -6.28 10.92 -1.08
CA LYS A 25 -7.31 11.05 -2.14
C LYS A 25 -7.04 10.14 -3.35
N GLN A 26 -6.37 9.01 -3.14
CA GLN A 26 -6.12 7.99 -4.16
C GLN A 26 -7.36 7.16 -4.45
N LEU A 27 -8.21 6.97 -3.44
CA LEU A 27 -9.50 6.30 -3.53
C LEU A 27 -10.54 7.00 -2.66
N ARG A 28 -11.82 6.71 -2.90
CA ARG A 28 -12.95 7.17 -2.05
C ARG A 28 -13.85 6.03 -1.56
N LYS A 29 -13.55 4.79 -1.92
CA LYS A 29 -14.35 3.63 -1.51
C LYS A 29 -14.22 3.39 -0.01
N ILE A 30 -15.31 2.88 0.57
CA ILE A 30 -15.33 2.39 1.95
C ILE A 30 -14.42 1.15 2.09
N PHE A 31 -13.96 0.88 3.31
CA PHE A 31 -12.99 -0.20 3.58
C PHE A 31 -13.42 -1.55 2.99
N SER A 32 -14.68 -1.96 3.18
CA SER A 32 -15.20 -3.26 2.72
C SER A 32 -15.12 -3.47 1.21
N GLU A 33 -15.13 -2.39 0.42
CA GLU A 33 -15.03 -2.45 -1.04
C GLU A 33 -13.63 -2.15 -1.57
N ALA A 34 -12.82 -1.44 -0.78
CA ALA A 34 -11.52 -0.94 -1.23
C ALA A 34 -10.53 -2.07 -1.50
N GLY A 35 -10.59 -3.17 -0.76
CA GLY A 35 -9.64 -4.28 -0.87
C GLY A 35 -9.52 -4.87 -2.27
N ASN A 36 -10.64 -4.96 -3.01
CA ASN A 36 -10.67 -5.50 -4.38
C ASN A 36 -10.41 -4.45 -5.48
N MET A 37 -10.25 -3.17 -5.12
CA MET A 37 -9.88 -2.15 -6.11
C MET A 37 -8.51 -2.46 -6.67
N GLN A 38 -8.36 -2.33 -7.99
CA GLN A 38 -7.08 -2.54 -8.64
C GLN A 38 -6.25 -1.26 -8.59
N MET A 39 -4.92 -1.37 -8.66
CA MET A 39 -4.02 -0.20 -8.64
C MET A 39 -4.33 0.78 -9.77
N LYS A 40 -4.76 0.27 -10.93
CA LYS A 40 -5.20 1.11 -12.07
C LYS A 40 -6.40 2.00 -11.78
N ASP A 41 -7.18 1.68 -10.75
CA ASP A 41 -8.36 2.45 -10.34
C ASP A 41 -7.99 3.55 -9.32
N LEU A 42 -6.73 3.60 -8.87
CA LEU A 42 -6.22 4.65 -8.02
C LEU A 42 -5.92 5.92 -8.83
N LYS A 43 -6.13 7.07 -8.20
CA LYS A 43 -6.04 8.37 -8.88
C LYS A 43 -4.70 8.65 -9.57
N PHE A 44 -3.58 8.21 -8.99
CA PHE A 44 -2.25 8.45 -9.59
C PHE A 44 -2.01 7.65 -10.89
N PHE A 45 -2.72 6.54 -11.07
CA PHE A 45 -2.42 5.61 -12.15
C PHE A 45 -2.90 6.16 -13.49
N ASN A 46 -1.95 6.47 -14.37
CA ASN A 46 -2.23 7.00 -15.70
C ASN A 46 -1.81 5.97 -16.77
N PRO A 47 -2.77 5.34 -17.48
CA PRO A 47 -2.46 4.28 -18.46
C PRO A 47 -1.77 4.81 -19.73
N ASN A 48 -1.72 6.13 -19.94
CA ASN A 48 -1.06 6.74 -21.09
C ASN A 48 0.43 7.01 -20.86
N LEU A 49 0.92 6.84 -19.63
CA LEU A 49 2.35 6.98 -19.33
C LEU A 49 3.13 5.76 -19.81
N SER A 50 4.40 5.97 -20.14
CA SER A 50 5.33 4.85 -20.26
C SER A 50 5.45 4.14 -18.91
N PHE A 51 5.83 2.87 -18.93
CA PHE A 51 6.04 2.10 -17.70
C PHE A 51 7.06 2.77 -16.76
N GLU A 52 8.12 3.36 -17.32
CA GLU A 52 9.13 4.09 -16.55
C GLU A 52 8.56 5.30 -15.82
N LEU A 53 7.77 6.14 -16.51
CA LEU A 53 7.12 7.31 -15.91
C LEU A 53 6.07 6.90 -14.88
N LEU A 54 5.28 5.86 -15.15
CA LEU A 54 4.34 5.31 -14.18
C LEU A 54 5.06 4.80 -12.91
N ARG A 55 6.20 4.13 -13.08
CA ARG A 55 7.03 3.65 -11.97
C ARG A 55 7.61 4.81 -11.15
N GLN A 56 7.98 5.92 -11.79
CA GLN A 56 8.41 7.13 -11.11
C GLN A 56 7.27 7.75 -10.27
N GLU A 57 6.06 7.86 -10.83
CA GLU A 57 4.86 8.32 -10.09
C GLU A 57 4.53 7.39 -8.91
N ALA A 58 4.59 6.07 -9.14
CA ALA A 58 4.40 5.06 -8.11
C ALA A 58 5.45 5.19 -6.99
N SER A 59 6.72 5.47 -7.32
CA SER A 59 7.80 5.68 -6.34
C SER A 59 7.55 6.91 -5.48
N MET A 60 7.10 8.01 -6.07
CA MET A 60 6.76 9.23 -5.32
C MET A 60 5.60 8.96 -4.35
N LEU A 61 4.58 8.19 -4.77
CA LEU A 61 3.50 7.78 -3.90
C LEU A 61 3.97 6.83 -2.79
N ALA A 62 4.83 5.86 -3.12
CA ALA A 62 5.42 4.93 -2.14
C ALA A 62 6.23 5.69 -1.07
N ASP A 63 7.04 6.67 -1.47
CA ASP A 63 7.79 7.53 -0.55
C ASP A 63 6.85 8.32 0.38
N MET A 64 5.76 8.88 -0.15
CA MET A 64 4.77 9.58 0.67
C MET A 64 4.09 8.64 1.67
N ILE A 65 3.77 7.42 1.26
CA ILE A 65 3.14 6.41 2.11
C ILE A 65 4.11 5.96 3.22
N ASP A 66 5.38 5.72 2.89
CA ASP A 66 6.45 5.39 3.84
C ASP A 66 6.54 6.44 4.95
N VAL A 67 6.62 7.72 4.58
CA VAL A 67 6.65 8.84 5.54
C VAL A 67 5.39 8.85 6.42
N VAL A 68 4.21 8.63 5.84
CA VAL A 68 2.96 8.56 6.61
C VAL A 68 2.96 7.38 7.58
N PHE A 69 3.52 6.23 7.20
CA PHE A 69 3.59 5.06 8.07
C PHE A 69 4.57 5.26 9.21
N VAL A 70 5.81 5.64 8.91
CA VAL A 70 6.87 5.78 9.92
C VAL A 70 6.64 7.00 10.80
N VAL A 71 6.47 8.18 10.21
CA VAL A 71 6.34 9.44 10.96
C VAL A 71 4.91 9.66 11.42
N GLY A 72 3.95 9.48 10.52
CA GLY A 72 2.54 9.77 10.81
C GLY A 72 1.86 8.71 11.67
N ARG A 73 2.36 7.47 11.65
CA ARG A 73 1.77 6.34 12.39
C ARG A 73 2.73 5.59 13.30
N GLY A 74 3.98 6.03 13.41
CA GLY A 74 4.95 5.37 14.29
C GLY A 74 5.23 3.92 13.94
N ALA A 75 4.99 3.50 12.69
CA ALA A 75 5.35 2.18 12.24
C ALA A 75 6.87 2.01 12.24
N VAL A 76 7.35 0.82 12.57
CA VAL A 76 8.76 0.45 12.46
C VAL A 76 8.92 -0.59 11.37
N TYR A 77 10.10 -0.67 10.76
CA TYR A 77 10.35 -1.71 9.76
C TYR A 77 10.40 -3.09 10.43
N GLU A 78 9.85 -4.10 9.76
CA GLU A 78 9.97 -5.49 10.17
C GLU A 78 11.42 -5.99 10.09
N GLU A 79 11.71 -7.12 10.73
CA GLU A 79 13.06 -7.69 10.73
C GLU A 79 13.54 -8.01 9.30
N GLY A 80 14.70 -7.47 8.92
CA GLY A 80 15.27 -7.62 7.59
C GLY A 80 14.69 -6.66 6.54
N ALA A 81 13.69 -5.85 6.88
CA ALA A 81 13.18 -4.76 6.04
C ALA A 81 13.89 -3.43 6.34
N ASN A 82 13.96 -2.57 5.33
CA ASN A 82 14.39 -1.20 5.46
C ASN A 82 13.63 -0.30 4.47
N ARG A 83 13.82 1.01 4.60
CA ARG A 83 13.16 2.00 3.75
C ARG A 83 13.29 1.70 2.26
N THR A 84 14.50 1.43 1.79
CA THR A 84 14.77 1.20 0.36
C THR A 84 14.01 -0.04 -0.14
N GLN A 85 14.03 -1.13 0.63
CA GLN A 85 13.29 -2.34 0.29
C GLN A 85 11.77 -2.09 0.30
N ALA A 86 11.25 -1.45 1.36
CA ALA A 86 9.83 -1.19 1.50
C ALA A 86 9.29 -0.30 0.37
N VAL A 87 9.98 0.82 0.08
CA VAL A 87 9.62 1.72 -1.03
C VAL A 87 9.70 1.02 -2.38
N ASN A 88 10.72 0.21 -2.63
CA ASN A 88 10.83 -0.54 -3.89
C ASN A 88 9.67 -1.55 -4.04
N MET A 89 9.37 -2.33 -3.00
CA MET A 89 8.27 -3.29 -3.03
C MET A 89 6.90 -2.62 -3.19
N MET A 90 6.68 -1.49 -2.51
CA MET A 90 5.48 -0.68 -2.69
C MET A 90 5.37 -0.16 -4.13
N THR A 91 6.47 0.34 -4.69
CA THR A 91 6.53 0.84 -6.08
C THR A 91 6.19 -0.25 -7.09
N ASP A 92 6.73 -1.46 -6.89
CA ASP A 92 6.46 -2.62 -7.75
C ASP A 92 4.99 -3.01 -7.73
N ILE A 93 4.34 -3.02 -6.55
CA ILE A 93 2.90 -3.29 -6.48
C ILE A 93 2.08 -2.15 -7.10
N LEU A 94 2.37 -0.89 -6.74
CA LEU A 94 1.63 0.27 -7.23
C LEU A 94 1.68 0.38 -8.76
N SER A 95 2.82 0.03 -9.38
CA SER A 95 2.97 0.04 -10.84
C SER A 95 2.33 -1.15 -11.54
N ASN A 96 1.88 -2.19 -10.82
CA ASN A 96 1.15 -3.31 -11.40
C ASN A 96 -0.36 -3.04 -11.42
N ALA A 97 -0.87 -2.71 -12.61
CA ALA A 97 -2.27 -2.38 -12.86
C ALA A 97 -3.30 -3.37 -12.27
N ASN A 98 -2.96 -4.66 -12.21
CA ASN A 98 -3.88 -5.72 -11.81
C ASN A 98 -3.83 -6.06 -10.32
N SER A 99 -2.77 -5.65 -9.62
CA SER A 99 -2.67 -5.81 -8.17
C SER A 99 -3.81 -5.08 -7.47
N THR A 100 -4.26 -5.61 -6.35
CA THR A 100 -5.36 -5.05 -5.58
C THR A 100 -4.86 -4.26 -4.38
N VAL A 101 -5.71 -3.40 -3.79
CA VAL A 101 -5.39 -2.71 -2.53
C VAL A 101 -5.11 -3.70 -1.40
N ALA A 102 -5.74 -4.87 -1.40
CA ALA A 102 -5.42 -5.94 -0.46
C ALA A 102 -4.00 -6.50 -0.66
N ASP A 103 -3.56 -6.69 -1.91
CA ASP A 103 -2.18 -7.11 -2.21
C ASP A 103 -1.16 -6.07 -1.74
N PHE A 104 -1.49 -4.79 -1.94
CA PHE A 104 -0.67 -3.68 -1.46
C PHE A 104 -0.59 -3.64 0.06
N ALA A 105 -1.71 -3.84 0.76
CA ALA A 105 -1.69 -3.96 2.20
C ALA A 105 -0.86 -5.16 2.69
N ALA A 106 -0.92 -6.31 2.00
CA ALA A 106 -0.08 -7.45 2.32
C ALA A 106 1.42 -7.19 2.13
N VAL A 107 1.81 -6.35 1.15
CA VAL A 107 3.20 -5.88 1.04
C VAL A 107 3.57 -4.96 2.19
N ASN A 108 2.66 -4.09 2.63
CA ASN A 108 2.90 -3.22 3.76
C ASN A 108 3.02 -4.02 5.07
N ASP A 109 2.18 -5.03 5.27
CA ASP A 109 2.22 -5.98 6.39
C ASP A 109 3.59 -6.65 6.54
N LYS A 110 4.21 -7.01 5.42
CA LYS A 110 5.54 -7.66 5.41
C LYS A 110 6.69 -6.71 5.73
N ASN A 111 6.50 -5.41 5.52
CA ASN A 111 7.57 -4.42 5.62
C ASN A 111 7.50 -3.58 6.90
N TYR A 112 6.31 -3.44 7.48
CA TYR A 112 6.05 -2.54 8.59
C TYR A 112 5.30 -3.24 9.71
N LEU A 113 5.83 -3.10 10.93
CA LEU A 113 5.14 -3.39 12.16
C LEU A 113 4.42 -2.11 12.61
N PHE A 114 3.08 -2.14 12.61
CA PHE A 114 2.25 -1.04 13.07
C PHE A 114 2.01 -1.13 14.59
N TRP A 115 1.57 -0.03 15.21
CA TRP A 115 1.35 0.00 16.66
C TRP A 115 0.44 -1.16 17.14
N ASN A 116 0.71 -1.67 18.33
CA ASN A 116 -0.05 -2.75 18.98
C ASN A 116 -0.16 -4.07 18.21
N GLU A 117 0.61 -4.26 17.14
CA GLU A 117 0.84 -5.59 16.59
C GLU A 117 1.82 -6.30 17.55
N LYS A 118 1.37 -7.43 18.12
CA LYS A 118 2.22 -8.26 18.97
C LYS A 118 3.11 -9.09 18.06
N LYS A 119 4.42 -9.02 18.28
CA LYS A 119 5.38 -10.00 17.76
C LYS A 119 5.14 -11.37 18.40
#